data_AF-A0AAV8V5S5-F1
#
_entry.id   AF-A0AAV8V5S5-F1
#
_cell.length_a   1.000
_cell.length_b   1.000
_cell.length_c   1.000
_cell.angle_alpha   90.00
_cell.angle_beta   90.00
_cell.angle_gamma   90.00
#
_symmetry.space_group_name_H-M   'P 1'
#
loop_
_entity.id
_entity.type
_entity.pdbx_description
1 polymer ?
#
loop_
_entity_poly.entity_id
_entity_poly.type
_entity_poly.pdbx_seq_one_letter_code
_entity_poly.pdbx_strand_id
1 'polypeptide(L)'
;MRFGIECHKNSRNAAELYAQRYPNRQHPVHQYFPYLENRFRQDGNRDAEEKFIINEETEINVIALVEVDKTVSLRKIAQELQISHESARKILKKHG
;
A
#
# COMPACT_ATOMS: atom_id res chain seq x y z
N MET A 1 -21.91 7.83 19.35
CA MET A 1 -20.81 8.66 18.81
C MET A 1 -21.00 8.79 17.31
N ARG A 2 -21.18 10.01 16.78
CA ARG A 2 -21.45 10.29 15.36
C ARG A 2 -20.16 10.77 14.67
N PHE A 3 -19.50 9.91 13.89
CA PHE A 3 -18.36 10.27 13.04
C PHE A 3 -18.79 10.44 11.56
N GLY A 4 -19.83 11.25 11.29
CA GLY A 4 -20.48 11.23 9.96
C GLY A 4 -20.86 12.58 9.36
N ILE A 5 -20.38 13.73 9.86
CA ILE A 5 -20.98 15.03 9.47
C ILE A 5 -19.96 16.16 9.16
N GLU A 6 -18.63 15.97 9.20
CA GLU A 6 -17.72 17.11 8.94
C GLU A 6 -17.46 17.42 7.46
N CYS A 7 -17.79 16.52 6.53
CA CYS A 7 -17.59 16.75 5.09
C CYS A 7 -18.93 16.89 4.36
N HIS A 8 -19.65 17.98 4.62
CA HIS A 8 -20.92 18.33 3.94
C HIS A 8 -20.78 18.65 2.44
N LYS A 9 -20.03 17.86 1.66
CA LYS A 9 -19.69 18.18 0.25
C LYS A 9 -19.03 19.57 0.08
N ASN A 10 -18.72 20.26 1.18
CA ASN A 10 -18.14 21.60 1.18
C ASN A 10 -16.62 21.47 1.16
N SER A 11 -16.15 21.07 -0.01
CA SER A 11 -14.74 20.89 -0.32
C SER A 11 -13.87 22.11 0.01
N ARG A 12 -14.43 23.33 -0.07
CA ARG A 12 -13.72 24.58 0.24
C ARG A 12 -13.46 24.72 1.73
N ASN A 13 -14.49 24.53 2.56
CA ASN A 13 -14.32 24.55 4.01
C ASN A 13 -13.38 23.44 4.49
N ALA A 14 -13.40 22.26 3.85
CA ALA A 14 -12.49 21.17 4.17
C ALA A 14 -11.02 21.54 3.85
N ALA A 15 -10.77 22.22 2.72
CA ALA A 15 -9.45 22.70 2.36
C ALA A 15 -8.94 23.79 3.32
N GLU A 16 -9.80 24.75 3.68
CA GLU A 16 -9.46 25.80 4.66
C GLU A 16 -9.16 25.21 6.04
N LEU A 17 -9.99 24.29 6.52
CA LEU A 17 -9.77 23.61 7.80
C LEU A 17 -8.46 22.79 7.79
N TYR A 18 -8.14 22.14 6.67
CA TYR A 18 -6.88 21.42 6.52
C TYR A 18 -5.68 22.36 6.57
N ALA A 19 -5.75 23.51 5.89
CA ALA A 19 -4.70 24.52 5.92
C ALA A 19 -4.50 25.11 7.32
N GLN A 20 -5.58 25.36 8.05
CA GLN A 20 -5.53 25.83 9.45
C GLN A 20 -4.88 24.79 10.38
N ARG A 21 -5.21 23.50 10.22
CA ARG A 21 -4.65 22.42 11.07
C ARG A 21 -3.18 22.10 10.74
N TYR A 22 -2.77 22.27 9.49
CA TYR A 22 -1.44 21.87 9.01
C TYR A 22 -0.76 23.00 8.19
N PRO A 23 -0.43 24.14 8.81
CA PRO A 23 0.07 25.32 8.10
C PRO A 23 1.43 25.11 7.41
N ASN A 24 2.23 24.15 7.89
CA ASN A 24 3.57 23.86 7.36
C ASN A 24 3.57 22.73 6.30
N ARG A 25 2.41 22.31 5.79
CA ARG A 25 2.29 21.24 4.79
C ARG A 25 1.77 21.77 3.46
N GLN A 26 2.02 21.02 2.39
CA GLN A 26 1.39 21.30 1.11
C GLN A 26 -0.13 21.19 1.22
N HIS A 27 -0.84 22.25 0.84
CA HIS A 27 -2.29 22.31 0.94
C HIS A 27 -2.95 21.71 -0.30
N PRO A 28 -3.81 20.68 -0.16
CA PRO A 28 -4.52 20.11 -1.29
C PRO A 28 -5.59 21.08 -1.82
N VAL A 29 -5.78 21.09 -3.13
CA VAL A 29 -6.89 21.83 -3.76
C VAL A 29 -8.23 21.25 -3.31
N HIS A 30 -9.26 22.09 -3.21
CA HIS A 30 -10.57 21.68 -2.68
C HIS A 30 -11.15 20.45 -3.39
N GLN A 31 -10.95 20.30 -4.71
CA GLN A 31 -11.42 19.15 -5.50
C GLN A 31 -10.81 17.80 -5.07
N TYR A 32 -9.70 17.81 -4.33
CA TYR A 32 -9.06 16.59 -3.84
C TYR A 32 -9.88 15.88 -2.76
N PHE A 33 -10.62 16.63 -1.93
CA PHE A 33 -11.47 16.07 -0.87
C PHE A 33 -12.64 15.20 -1.39
N PRO A 34 -13.45 15.64 -2.37
CA PRO A 34 -14.50 14.79 -2.93
C PRO A 34 -13.92 13.63 -3.76
N TYR A 35 -12.74 13.80 -4.38
CA TYR A 35 -12.03 12.68 -5.01
C TYR A 35 -11.67 11.60 -3.97
N LEU A 36 -11.06 12.00 -2.85
CA LEU A 36 -10.76 11.09 -1.76
C LEU A 36 -12.00 10.44 -1.17
N GLU A 37 -13.08 11.21 -0.92
CA GLU A 37 -14.35 10.67 -0.42
C GLU A 37 -14.91 9.59 -1.35
N ASN A 38 -14.97 9.88 -2.66
CA ASN A 38 -15.45 8.92 -3.65
C ASN A 38 -14.56 7.68 -3.71
N ARG A 39 -13.24 7.85 -3.68
CA ARG A 39 -12.29 6.74 -3.63
C ARG A 39 -12.52 5.85 -2.40
N PHE A 40 -12.65 6.43 -1.21
CA PHE A 40 -12.92 5.67 0.01
C PHE A 40 -14.29 4.97 -0.02
N ARG A 41 -15.31 5.60 -0.61
CA ARG A 41 -16.64 4.99 -0.74
C ARG A 41 -16.66 3.83 -1.73
N GLN A 42 -15.91 3.90 -2.83
CA GLN A 42 -15.86 2.88 -3.87
C GLN A 42 -14.94 1.72 -3.52
N ASP A 43 -13.74 2.01 -3.02
CA ASP A 43 -12.68 1.02 -2.84
C ASP A 43 -12.44 0.63 -1.38
N GLY A 44 -13.05 1.32 -0.41
CA GLY A 44 -12.69 1.23 1.01
C GLY A 44 -11.37 1.96 1.32
N ASN A 45 -10.88 1.86 2.56
CA ASN A 45 -9.54 2.35 2.91
C ASN A 45 -8.48 1.38 2.37
N ARG A 46 -8.30 1.37 1.05
CA ARG A 46 -7.07 0.89 0.46
C ARG A 46 -6.04 2.00 0.69
N ASP A 47 -5.42 1.98 1.87
CA ASP A 47 -4.01 2.36 1.97
C ASP A 47 -3.36 1.82 0.70
N ALA A 48 -2.60 2.65 -0.02
CA ALA A 48 -1.99 2.24 -1.26
C ALA A 48 -1.24 0.94 -0.98
N GLU A 49 -1.90 -0.20 -1.20
CA GLU A 49 -1.32 -1.51 -1.02
C GLU A 49 -0.15 -1.39 -1.96
N GLU A 50 1.03 -1.43 -1.37
CA GLU A 50 2.24 -1.44 -2.16
C GLU A 50 1.99 -2.57 -3.14
N LYS A 51 1.76 -2.21 -4.40
CA LYS A 51 1.48 -3.14 -5.49
C LYS A 51 2.74 -3.96 -5.66
N PHE A 52 2.94 -4.93 -4.80
CA PHE A 52 4.00 -5.87 -4.95
C PHE A 52 3.45 -6.99 -5.79
N ILE A 53 4.15 -7.15 -6.91
CA ILE A 53 4.19 -8.31 -7.78
C ILE A 53 4.74 -9.50 -6.95
N ILE A 54 4.02 -9.84 -5.87
CA ILE A 54 4.19 -11.01 -5.05
C ILE A 54 2.80 -11.62 -5.09
N ASN A 55 2.53 -12.36 -6.18
CA ASN A 55 1.37 -13.21 -6.23
C ASN A 55 1.59 -14.38 -5.26
N GLU A 56 0.48 -14.95 -4.78
CA GLU A 56 0.49 -16.10 -3.86
C GLU A 56 1.30 -17.27 -4.43
N GLU A 57 1.29 -17.46 -5.75
CA GLU A 57 2.09 -18.47 -6.46
C GLU A 57 3.60 -18.25 -6.31
N THR A 58 4.11 -17.03 -6.49
CA THR A 58 5.54 -16.72 -6.28
C THR A 58 5.92 -16.95 -4.83
N GLU A 59 5.04 -16.58 -3.90
CA GLU A 59 5.26 -16.78 -2.47
C GLU A 59 5.42 -18.27 -2.13
N ILE A 60 4.53 -19.12 -2.64
CA ILE A 60 4.62 -20.58 -2.51
C ILE A 60 5.92 -21.11 -3.12
N ASN A 61 6.27 -20.65 -4.33
CA ASN A 61 7.46 -21.12 -5.05
C ASN A 61 8.76 -20.73 -4.33
N VAL A 62 8.85 -19.53 -3.75
CA VAL A 62 10.00 -19.11 -2.94
C VAL A 62 10.15 -20.02 -1.72
N ILE A 63 9.07 -20.30 -1.00
CA ILE A 63 9.09 -21.14 0.19
C ILE A 63 9.50 -22.58 -0.18
N ALA A 64 8.95 -23.13 -1.26
CA ALA A 64 9.28 -24.46 -1.74
C ALA A 64 10.77 -24.60 -2.08
N LEU A 65 11.37 -23.60 -2.75
CA LEU A 65 12.80 -23.62 -3.07
C LEU A 65 13.69 -23.61 -1.81
N VAL A 66 13.30 -22.87 -0.77
CA VAL A 66 14.04 -22.85 0.50
C VAL A 66 13.87 -24.14 1.30
N GLU A 67 12.70 -24.77 1.26
CA GLU A 67 12.51 -26.08 1.90
C GLU A 67 13.30 -27.20 1.23
N VAL A 68 13.46 -27.13 -0.10
CA VAL A 68 14.30 -28.08 -0.86
C VAL A 68 15.79 -27.87 -0.56
N ASP A 69 16.24 -26.62 -0.47
CA ASP A 69 17.63 -26.28 -0.11
C ASP A 69 17.66 -25.06 0.82
N LYS A 70 17.83 -25.30 2.12
CA LYS A 70 17.86 -24.26 3.16
C LYS A 70 19.06 -23.31 3.05
N THR A 71 20.06 -23.63 2.22
CA THR A 71 21.26 -22.82 2.01
C THR A 71 21.21 -22.02 0.71
N VAL A 72 20.12 -22.16 -0.06
CA VAL A 72 19.97 -21.49 -1.35
C VAL A 72 20.08 -19.97 -1.19
N SER A 73 20.85 -19.34 -2.09
CA SER A 73 21.00 -17.89 -2.05
C SER A 73 19.75 -17.18 -2.60
N LEU A 74 19.40 -16.05 -1.99
CA LEU A 74 18.32 -15.16 -2.46
C LEU A 74 18.47 -14.75 -3.94
N ARG A 75 19.71 -14.55 -4.42
CA ARG A 75 19.98 -14.25 -5.83
C ARG A 75 19.57 -15.39 -6.76
N LYS A 76 19.82 -16.64 -6.35
CA LYS A 76 19.46 -17.82 -7.13
C LYS A 76 17.93 -17.98 -7.21
N ILE A 77 17.23 -17.83 -6.07
CA ILE A 77 15.77 -17.81 -6.03
C ILE A 77 15.20 -16.72 -6.97
N ALA A 78 15.75 -15.51 -6.89
CA ALA A 78 15.32 -14.38 -7.72
C ALA A 78 15.50 -14.65 -9.22
N GLN A 79 16.60 -15.28 -9.61
CA GLN A 79 16.86 -15.66 -11.01
C GLN A 79 15.93 -16.78 -11.48
N GLU A 80 15.73 -17.82 -10.67
CA GLU A 80 14.87 -18.97 -11.03
C GLU A 80 13.40 -18.55 -11.17
N LEU A 81 12.91 -17.69 -10.27
CA LEU A 81 11.51 -17.24 -10.28
C LEU A 81 11.30 -15.95 -11.07
N GLN A 82 12.35 -15.41 -11.70
CA GLN A 82 12.31 -14.14 -12.45
C GLN A 82 11.72 -12.97 -11.65
N ILE A 83 12.00 -12.93 -10.35
CA ILE A 83 11.55 -11.86 -9.44
C ILE A 83 12.71 -10.99 -9.00
N SER A 84 12.38 -9.82 -8.44
CA SER A 84 13.40 -8.96 -7.86
C SER A 84 14.00 -9.60 -6.60
N HIS A 85 15.28 -9.33 -6.34
CA HIS A 85 15.95 -9.75 -5.12
C HIS A 85 15.23 -9.23 -3.86
N GLU A 86 14.69 -8.01 -3.89
CA GLU A 86 13.91 -7.46 -2.78
C GLU A 86 12.58 -8.19 -2.59
N SER A 87 11.92 -8.64 -3.66
CA SER A 87 10.71 -9.45 -3.56
C SER A 87 10.99 -10.77 -2.85
N ALA A 88 12.03 -11.49 -3.28
CA ALA A 88 12.46 -12.74 -2.63
C ALA A 88 12.79 -12.53 -1.15
N ARG A 89 13.51 -11.44 -0.82
CA ARG A 89 13.85 -11.07 0.57
C ARG A 89 12.61 -10.74 1.42
N LYS A 90 11.67 -9.96 0.87
CA LYS A 90 10.40 -9.62 1.56
C LYS A 90 9.59 -10.88 1.87
N ILE A 91 9.48 -11.81 0.91
CA ILE A 91 8.78 -13.09 1.09
C ILE A 91 9.42 -13.90 2.22
N LEU A 92 10.74 -14.09 2.19
CA LEU A 92 11.41 -14.83 3.27
C LEU A 92 11.25 -14.16 4.64
N LYS A 93 11.32 -12.82 4.71
CA LYS A 93 11.10 -12.09 5.97
C LYS A 93 9.67 -12.22 6.50
N LYS A 94 8.70 -12.48 5.63
CA LYS A 94 7.29 -12.66 6.00
C LYS A 94 7.01 -14.06 6.57
N HIS A 95 7.79 -15.08 6.18
CA HIS A 95 7.55 -16.49 6.53
C HIS A 95 8.65 -17.16 7.37
N GLY A 96 9.80 -16.50 7.58
CA GLY A 96 10.87 -16.95 8.47
C GLY A 96 10.82 -16.28 9.84
#